data_AF-A0A371B0M5-F1
#
_entry.id   AF-A0A371B0M5-F1
#
_cell.length_a   1.000
_cell.length_b   1.000
_cell.length_c   1.000
_cell.angle_alpha   90.00
_cell.angle_beta   90.00
_cell.angle_gamma   90.00
#
_symmetry.space_group_name_H-M   'P 1'
#
loop_
_entity.id
_entity.type
_entity.pdbx_description
1 polymer ?
#
loop_
_entity_poly.entity_id
_entity_poly.type
_entity_poly.pdbx_seq_one_letter_code
_entity_poly.pdbx_strand_id
1 'polypeptide(L)'
;MRHSSVGDFTYNPKTGKVSRMKGGGHGQSNIDFLKENGIEYNIVKEYKNGVRVGNVPGHKVKVKRIGTNQSWFPKSWSEANIEKAGEYVGNLPQNKSVADGVAVYGEYNGVRVGVIRTNGKISTVFPDANLQP
;
A
#
# COMPACT_ATOMS: atom_id res chain seq x y z
N MET A 1 -3.64 10.55 -1.48
CA MET A 1 -2.69 9.94 -0.52
C MET A 1 -3.33 9.04 0.52
N ARG A 2 -4.44 9.44 1.17
CA ARG A 2 -5.19 8.61 2.12
C ARG A 2 -5.43 7.15 1.66
N HIS A 3 -5.78 6.94 0.39
CA HIS A 3 -5.90 5.60 -0.20
C HIS A 3 -4.61 4.76 -0.03
N SER A 4 -3.45 5.30 -0.42
CA SER A 4 -2.17 4.59 -0.32
C SER A 4 -1.72 4.40 1.13
N SER A 5 -2.00 5.36 2.02
CA SER A 5 -1.57 5.28 3.42
C SER A 5 -2.51 4.42 4.29
N VAL A 6 -3.77 4.83 4.43
CA VAL A 6 -4.78 4.21 5.30
C VAL A 6 -5.50 3.07 4.59
N GLY A 7 -5.78 3.22 3.29
CA GLY A 7 -6.57 2.25 2.52
C GLY A 7 -8.05 2.62 2.40
N ASP A 8 -8.70 1.95 1.45
CA ASP A 8 -10.14 2.00 1.27
C ASP A 8 -10.79 0.78 1.91
N PHE A 9 -11.97 0.97 2.49
CA PHE A 9 -12.71 -0.06 3.18
C PHE A 9 -14.16 -0.15 2.69
N THR A 10 -14.76 -1.32 2.86
CA THR A 10 -16.20 -1.51 2.77
C THR A 10 -16.84 -1.30 4.14
N TYR A 11 -18.09 -0.88 4.14
CA TYR A 11 -18.86 -0.62 5.35
C TYR A 11 -20.13 -1.49 5.35
N ASN A 12 -20.54 -1.93 6.54
CA ASN A 12 -21.80 -2.62 6.71
C ASN A 12 -22.95 -1.61 6.49
N PRO A 13 -23.86 -1.84 5.53
CA PRO A 13 -24.90 -0.85 5.19
C PRO A 13 -25.93 -0.63 6.30
N LYS A 14 -26.09 -1.57 7.23
CA LYS A 14 -27.04 -1.45 8.35
C LYS A 14 -26.46 -0.72 9.55
N THR A 15 -25.17 -0.90 9.82
CA THR A 15 -24.52 -0.40 11.05
C THR A 15 -23.53 0.72 10.80
N GLY A 16 -23.16 0.98 9.54
CA GLY A 16 -22.11 1.94 9.17
C GLY A 16 -20.70 1.51 9.59
N LYS A 17 -20.54 0.40 10.33
CA LYS A 17 -19.25 -0.08 10.82
C LYS A 17 -18.37 -0.55 9.65
N VAL A 18 -17.07 -0.31 9.78
CA VAL A 18 -16.11 -0.83 8.82
C VAL A 18 -16.17 -2.36 8.80
N SER A 19 -15.97 -2.94 7.62
CA SER A 19 -16.12 -4.37 7.40
C SER A 19 -14.86 -5.01 6.83
N ARG A 20 -14.37 -4.54 5.67
CA ARG A 20 -13.25 -5.19 4.98
C ARG A 20 -12.39 -4.18 4.26
N MET A 21 -11.09 -4.43 4.24
CA MET A 21 -10.19 -3.69 3.38
C MET A 21 -10.48 -4.01 1.89
N LYS A 22 -10.52 -2.98 1.05
CA LYS A 22 -10.84 -3.03 -0.38
C LYS A 22 -9.61 -2.81 -1.26
N GLY A 23 -8.73 -1.88 -0.88
CA GLY A 23 -7.51 -1.56 -1.62
C GLY A 23 -6.62 -0.53 -0.92
N GLY A 24 -5.42 -0.30 -1.46
CA GLY A 24 -4.43 0.62 -0.88
C GLY A 24 -3.90 0.13 0.47
N GLY A 25 -3.73 1.05 1.41
CA GLY A 25 -3.39 0.77 2.81
C GLY A 25 -2.01 0.15 3.01
N HIS A 26 -0.99 0.91 2.62
CA HIS A 26 0.42 0.53 2.67
C HIS A 26 1.21 1.32 3.72
N GLY A 27 0.60 2.29 4.40
CA GLY A 27 1.25 3.04 5.48
C GLY A 27 1.11 2.37 6.84
N GLN A 28 1.83 2.90 7.84
CA GLN A 28 1.60 2.51 9.24
C GLN A 28 0.16 2.83 9.69
N SER A 29 -0.43 3.91 9.18
CA SER A 29 -1.83 4.29 9.47
C SER A 29 -2.85 3.22 9.06
N ASN A 30 -2.56 2.38 8.05
CA ASN A 30 -3.43 1.24 7.75
C ASN A 30 -3.41 0.20 8.88
N ILE A 31 -2.22 -0.16 9.37
CA ILE A 31 -2.08 -1.11 10.48
C ILE A 31 -2.79 -0.57 11.74
N ASP A 32 -2.63 0.71 12.03
CA ASP A 32 -3.28 1.33 13.20
C ASP A 32 -4.81 1.32 13.05
N PHE A 33 -5.31 1.68 11.86
CA PHE A 33 -6.74 1.62 11.54
C PHE A 33 -7.31 0.20 11.62
N LEU A 34 -6.58 -0.81 11.14
CA LEU A 34 -6.99 -2.21 11.24
C LEU A 34 -7.12 -2.65 12.71
N LYS A 35 -6.13 -2.29 13.56
CA LYS A 35 -6.16 -2.60 14.99
C LYS A 35 -7.33 -1.94 15.70
N GLU A 36 -7.52 -0.65 15.48
CA GLU A 36 -8.61 0.13 16.11
C GLU A 36 -9.98 -0.46 15.79
N ASN A 37 -10.12 -1.05 14.60
CA ASN A 37 -11.38 -1.64 14.13
C ASN A 37 -11.46 -3.16 14.30
N GLY A 38 -10.51 -3.78 15.01
CA GLY A 38 -10.50 -5.23 15.24
C GLY A 38 -10.38 -6.07 13.96
N ILE A 39 -9.80 -5.52 12.89
CA ILE A 39 -9.57 -6.23 11.65
C ILE A 39 -8.18 -6.89 11.71
N GLU A 40 -8.17 -8.21 11.60
CA GLU A 40 -6.93 -8.99 11.62
C GLU A 40 -6.03 -8.67 10.43
N TYR A 41 -4.73 -8.66 10.70
CA TYR A 41 -3.67 -8.59 9.70
C TYR A 41 -2.48 -9.41 10.18
N ASN A 42 -1.66 -9.85 9.24
CA ASN A 42 -0.46 -10.61 9.51
C ASN A 42 0.74 -9.93 8.85
N ILE A 43 1.81 -9.72 9.60
CA ILE A 43 3.14 -9.43 9.04
C ILE A 43 3.88 -10.77 9.00
N VAL A 44 4.17 -11.24 7.79
CA VAL A 44 4.82 -12.53 7.55
C VAL A 44 6.33 -12.38 7.48
N LYS A 45 6.82 -11.28 6.90
CA LYS A 45 8.24 -10.99 6.74
C LYS A 45 8.47 -9.48 6.80
N GLU A 46 9.63 -9.09 7.34
CA GLU A 46 10.16 -7.74 7.25
C GLU A 46 11.51 -7.78 6.51
N TYR A 47 11.68 -6.92 5.52
CA TYR A 47 12.93 -6.72 4.80
C TYR A 47 13.90 -5.88 5.65
N LYS A 48 15.21 -5.97 5.36
CA LYS A 48 16.24 -5.23 6.11
C LYS A 48 16.03 -3.71 6.12
N ASN A 49 15.41 -3.17 5.07
CA ASN A 49 15.07 -1.76 4.94
C ASN A 49 13.76 -1.36 5.65
N GLY A 50 13.12 -2.28 6.39
CA GLY A 50 11.91 -2.05 7.17
C GLY A 50 10.60 -2.22 6.40
N VAL A 51 10.62 -2.54 5.10
CA VAL A 51 9.39 -2.91 4.37
C VAL A 51 8.81 -4.18 4.96
N ARG A 52 7.51 -4.19 5.23
CA ARG A 52 6.80 -5.31 5.83
C ARG A 52 5.87 -5.92 4.81
N VAL A 53 5.79 -7.24 4.77
CA VAL A 53 4.90 -7.97 3.86
C VAL A 53 4.12 -9.04 4.59
N GLY A 54 2.91 -9.29 4.13
CA GLY A 54 2.00 -10.22 4.74
C GLY A 54 0.61 -10.15 4.10
N ASN A 55 -0.44 -10.21 4.92
CA ASN A 55 -1.81 -10.32 4.42
C ASN A 55 -2.85 -9.77 5.39
N VAL A 56 -4.07 -9.61 4.90
CA VAL A 56 -5.26 -9.25 5.69
C VAL A 56 -6.30 -10.34 5.43
N PRO A 57 -6.52 -11.31 6.35
CA PRO A 57 -7.41 -12.46 6.11
C PRO A 57 -8.83 -12.06 5.68
N GLY A 58 -9.34 -10.95 6.23
CA GLY A 58 -10.63 -10.36 5.88
C GLY A 58 -10.68 -9.58 4.56
N HIS A 59 -9.58 -9.43 3.82
CA HIS A 59 -9.50 -8.54 2.65
C HIS A 59 -10.52 -8.89 1.56
N LYS A 60 -11.10 -7.90 0.87
CA LYS A 60 -12.08 -8.11 -0.20
C LYS A 60 -11.48 -8.96 -1.34
N VAL A 61 -10.31 -8.53 -1.84
CA VAL A 61 -9.52 -9.25 -2.85
C VAL A 61 -8.94 -10.55 -2.28
N LYS A 62 -9.21 -11.70 -2.91
CA LYS A 62 -8.86 -13.04 -2.39
C LYS A 62 -7.35 -13.25 -2.20
N VAL A 63 -6.53 -12.85 -3.18
CA VAL A 63 -5.08 -13.07 -3.11
C VAL A 63 -4.41 -12.33 -1.94
N LYS A 64 -5.00 -11.22 -1.49
CA LYS A 64 -4.51 -10.41 -0.36
C LYS A 64 -4.77 -11.04 1.02
N ARG A 65 -5.48 -12.17 1.08
CA ARG A 65 -5.87 -12.83 2.34
C ARG A 65 -4.81 -13.76 2.90
N ILE A 66 -3.81 -14.13 2.10
CA ILE A 66 -2.78 -15.10 2.45
C ILE A 66 -1.41 -14.68 1.94
N GLY A 67 -0.36 -15.28 2.51
CA GLY A 67 1.02 -15.08 2.08
C GLY A 67 1.50 -13.64 2.31
N THR A 68 2.24 -13.11 1.34
CA THR A 68 2.91 -11.79 1.37
C THR A 68 2.32 -10.79 0.37
N ASN A 69 1.07 -10.99 -0.04
CA ASN A 69 0.45 -10.21 -1.12
C ASN A 69 0.06 -8.79 -0.70
N GLN A 70 0.02 -8.47 0.59
CA GLN A 70 -0.08 -7.10 1.11
C GLN A 70 1.28 -6.64 1.62
N SER A 71 1.64 -5.40 1.35
CA SER A 71 2.89 -4.81 1.79
C SER A 71 2.64 -3.48 2.50
N TRP A 72 3.51 -3.14 3.44
CA TRP A 72 3.49 -1.89 4.17
C TRP A 72 4.89 -1.29 4.17
N PHE A 73 4.96 0.03 4.02
CA PHE A 73 6.19 0.79 4.13
C PHE A 73 6.80 0.62 5.52
N PRO A 74 8.08 1.01 5.71
CA PRO A 74 8.68 1.07 7.04
C PRO A 74 7.78 1.82 8.02
N LYS A 75 7.74 1.34 9.28
CA LYS A 75 6.88 1.92 10.32
C LYS A 75 7.12 3.43 10.51
N SER A 76 8.33 3.90 10.24
CA SER A 76 8.74 5.31 10.34
C SER A 76 8.23 6.19 9.19
N TRP A 77 7.72 5.63 8.09
CA TRP A 77 7.24 6.42 6.96
C TRP A 77 5.86 7.02 7.24
N SER A 78 5.83 8.35 7.24
CA SER A 78 4.58 9.13 7.29
C SER A 78 3.86 9.13 5.93
N GLU A 79 2.60 9.58 5.91
CA GLU A 79 1.86 9.78 4.65
C GLU A 79 2.62 10.72 3.70
N ALA A 80 3.27 11.77 4.23
CA ALA A 80 4.09 12.70 3.45
C ALA A 80 5.34 12.03 2.85
N ASN A 81 5.95 11.04 3.54
CA ASN A 81 7.05 10.27 2.96
C ASN A 81 6.56 9.42 1.77
N ILE A 82 5.39 8.79 1.90
CA ILE A 82 4.79 7.97 0.83
C ILE A 82 4.40 8.86 -0.37
N GLU A 83 3.86 10.05 -0.12
CA GLU A 83 3.51 11.01 -1.17
C GLU A 83 4.73 11.42 -1.98
N LYS A 84 5.78 11.91 -1.30
CA LYS A 84 7.04 12.31 -1.94
C LYS A 84 7.69 11.16 -2.71
N ALA A 85 7.66 9.94 -2.15
CA ALA A 85 8.16 8.76 -2.84
C ALA A 85 7.36 8.46 -4.11
N GLY A 86 6.04 8.55 -4.05
CA GLY A 86 5.15 8.36 -5.19
C GLY A 86 5.37 9.40 -6.28
N GLU A 87 5.46 10.67 -5.91
CA GLU A 87 5.77 11.77 -6.83
C GLU A 87 7.14 11.60 -7.49
N TYR A 88 8.17 11.29 -6.69
CA TYR A 88 9.51 11.05 -7.21
C TYR A 88 9.52 9.89 -8.20
N VAL A 89 9.07 8.70 -7.78
CA VAL A 89 9.11 7.48 -8.60
C VAL A 89 8.20 7.59 -9.82
N GLY A 90 6.99 8.13 -9.65
CA GLY A 90 6.07 8.35 -10.75
C GLY A 90 6.67 9.26 -11.82
N ASN A 91 7.39 10.32 -11.42
CA ASN A 91 7.97 11.29 -12.33
C ASN A 91 9.38 10.95 -12.82
N LEU A 92 9.88 9.74 -12.59
CA LEU A 92 11.11 9.28 -13.26
C LEU A 92 10.88 9.24 -14.79
N PRO A 93 11.87 9.63 -15.63
CA PRO A 93 11.70 9.69 -17.08
C PRO A 93 11.11 8.43 -17.71
N GLN A 94 11.58 7.25 -17.28
CA GLN A 94 11.10 5.95 -17.73
C GLN A 94 9.67 5.61 -17.29
N ASN A 95 9.15 6.30 -16.26
CA ASN A 95 7.86 6.01 -15.64
C ASN A 95 6.75 7.00 -16.05
N LYS A 96 7.10 8.16 -16.64
CA LYS A 96 6.12 9.22 -16.97
C LYS A 96 5.12 8.82 -18.05
N SER A 97 5.56 8.05 -19.05
CA SER A 97 4.78 7.71 -20.24
C SER A 97 4.15 6.31 -20.20
N VAL A 98 4.28 5.61 -19.06
CA VAL A 98 3.68 4.29 -18.90
C VAL A 98 2.16 4.42 -18.74
N ALA A 99 1.42 3.52 -19.39
CA ALA A 99 -0.04 3.52 -19.40
C ALA A 99 -0.65 3.40 -18.00
N ASP A 100 -1.85 3.94 -17.84
CA ASP A 100 -2.64 3.80 -16.62
C ASP A 100 -2.91 2.34 -16.27
N GLY A 101 -3.03 2.05 -14.97
CA GLY A 101 -3.23 0.70 -14.45
C GLY A 101 -1.97 -0.18 -14.41
N VAL A 102 -0.88 0.23 -15.07
CA VAL A 102 0.40 -0.48 -15.02
C VAL A 102 1.22 0.03 -13.84
N ALA A 103 1.76 -0.90 -13.06
CA ALA A 103 2.68 -0.59 -11.98
C ALA A 103 4.06 -0.24 -12.54
N VAL A 104 4.56 0.94 -12.19
CA VAL A 104 5.94 1.37 -12.43
C VAL A 104 6.71 1.40 -11.12
N TYR A 105 8.03 1.31 -11.18
CA TYR A 105 8.86 1.18 -9.98
C TYR A 105 10.07 2.11 -10.01
N GLY A 106 10.58 2.39 -8.82
CA GLY A 106 11.81 3.14 -8.59
C GLY A 106 12.27 2.96 -7.14
N GLU A 107 13.50 3.34 -6.83
CA GLU A 107 14.00 3.35 -5.47
C GLU A 107 13.86 4.75 -4.87
N TYR A 108 13.39 4.84 -3.63
CA TYR A 108 13.34 6.08 -2.88
C TYR A 108 13.69 5.79 -1.41
N ASN A 109 14.73 6.46 -0.89
CA ASN A 109 15.22 6.28 0.48
C ASN A 109 15.44 4.81 0.87
N GLY A 110 16.06 4.03 -0.01
CA GLY A 110 16.37 2.61 0.21
C GLY A 110 15.18 1.66 0.11
N VAL A 111 14.00 2.13 -0.31
CA VAL A 111 12.81 1.31 -0.54
C VAL A 111 12.50 1.27 -2.03
N ARG A 112 12.25 0.06 -2.55
CA ARG A 112 11.67 -0.10 -3.89
C ARG A 112 10.16 0.18 -3.82
N VAL A 113 9.76 1.27 -4.45
CA VAL A 113 8.40 1.81 -4.46
C VAL A 113 7.75 1.54 -5.81
N GLY A 114 6.55 1.01 -5.78
CA GLY A 114 5.64 0.90 -6.91
C GLY A 114 4.64 2.06 -6.93
N VAL A 115 4.31 2.52 -8.14
CA VAL A 115 3.31 3.56 -8.42
C VAL A 115 2.38 3.06 -9.52
N ILE A 116 1.07 3.24 -9.33
CA ILE A 116 0.06 3.01 -10.37
C ILE A 116 -0.63 4.35 -10.66
N ARG A 117 -0.92 4.59 -11.94
CA ARG A 117 -1.74 5.73 -12.37
C ARG A 117 -3.17 5.35 -12.74
N THR A 118 -4.05 6.31 -12.64
CA THR A 118 -5.42 6.24 -13.12
C THR A 118 -5.85 7.62 -13.61
N ASN A 119 -6.31 7.69 -14.85
CA ASN A 119 -6.60 8.93 -15.58
C ASN A 119 -5.41 9.91 -15.57
N GLY A 120 -4.20 9.38 -15.81
CA GLY A 120 -2.95 10.15 -15.85
C GLY A 120 -2.44 10.63 -14.48
N LYS A 121 -3.13 10.32 -13.37
CA LYS A 121 -2.76 10.76 -12.02
C LYS A 121 -2.25 9.60 -11.18
N ILE A 122 -1.28 9.86 -10.31
CA ILE A 122 -0.81 8.88 -9.32
C ILE A 122 -2.00 8.49 -8.42
N SER A 123 -2.39 7.21 -8.45
CA SER A 123 -3.55 6.69 -7.73
C SER A 123 -3.16 5.82 -6.55
N THR A 124 -2.18 4.94 -6.72
CA THR A 124 -1.69 4.05 -5.64
C THR A 124 -0.17 4.10 -5.57
N VAL A 125 0.35 4.19 -4.36
CA VAL A 125 1.79 4.14 -4.04
C VAL A 125 1.97 3.03 -3.00
N PHE A 126 2.89 2.10 -3.25
CA PHE A 126 3.07 0.90 -2.43
C PHE A 126 4.53 0.43 -2.44
N PRO A 127 5.03 -0.25 -1.41
CA PRO A 127 6.33 -0.88 -1.49
C PRO A 127 6.21 -2.21 -2.25
N ASP A 128 7.19 -2.50 -3.09
CA ASP A 128 7.26 -3.77 -3.81
C ASP A 128 7.36 -4.93 -2.80
N ALA A 129 6.38 -5.84 -2.83
CA ALA A 129 6.29 -6.94 -1.90
C ALA A 129 7.30 -8.06 -2.18
N ASN A 130 7.74 -8.18 -3.44
CA ASN A 130 8.53 -9.29 -3.92
C ASN A 130 10.03 -8.97 -3.96
N LEU A 131 10.38 -7.69 -4.13
CA LEU A 131 11.75 -7.23 -4.26
C LEU A 131 11.98 -5.97 -3.44
N GLN A 132 13.04 -5.98 -2.62
CA GLN A 132 13.58 -4.79 -1.97
C GLN A 132 15.12 -4.79 -2.14
N PRO A 133 15.75 -3.60 -2.18
CA PRO A 133 17.22 -3.48 -2.24
C PRO A 133 17.94 -4.16 -1.06
#